data_AF-A0A2V6UL28-F1
#
_entry.id   AF-A0A2V6UL28-F1
#
_cell.length_a   1.000
_cell.length_b   1.000
_cell.length_c   1.000
_cell.angle_alpha   90.00
_cell.angle_beta   90.00
_cell.angle_gamma   90.00
#
_symmetry.space_group_name_H-M   'P 1'
#
loop_
_entity.id
_entity.type
_entity.pdbx_description
1 polymer ?
#
loop_
_entity_poly.entity_id
_entity_poly.type
_entity_poly.pdbx_seq_one_letter_code
_entity_poly.pdbx_strand_id
1 'polypeptide(L)'
;MATYKIAVLPGDGIGQEVTPEAVRVLRAVGKRAGVTFEFEEALIGGAAIDAAGTPLPSETLALCRNADAILFGAVGGPTWDALPQEQRAERGLLALRKELDLYANLRPALCFPMLIDASPLKRSVVEGTDIMVIRELTGGLYFGEPRGRESFADGGERAINTMVYTTREIERVTRVAFEVARKRRRRLASVDKANVLVVSQLWREVVTRIGKDYPDVALEHVLVDNCAMALVHKPTHFDTIVTENTFGDILSDEAAILAGSMGMLPSASLGPAGAGGRNVGLYEPVHGTAPDIAGKGIANPLAAILSAGLLLRYSLNMTEAAGRVEGAVQRVLEQGRRTGDIARPGEKVLGTREMGDHVVHELEG
;
A
#
# COMPACT_ATOMS: atom_id res chain seq x y z
N MET A 1 16.91 10.59 -23.92
CA MET A 1 16.65 10.33 -22.49
C MET A 1 15.28 9.69 -22.42
N ALA A 2 15.10 8.57 -21.72
CA ALA A 2 13.76 7.98 -21.59
C ALA A 2 12.89 8.90 -20.73
N THR A 3 11.63 9.07 -21.11
CA THR A 3 10.65 9.90 -20.39
C THR A 3 9.49 9.02 -19.93
N TYR A 4 9.14 9.11 -18.64
CA TYR A 4 8.02 8.39 -18.04
C TYR A 4 6.95 9.38 -17.56
N LYS A 5 5.69 9.06 -17.81
CA LYS A 5 4.53 9.85 -17.39
C LYS A 5 4.02 9.34 -16.05
N ILE A 6 3.99 10.20 -15.05
CA ILE A 6 3.54 9.89 -13.69
C ILE A 6 2.28 10.69 -13.41
N ALA A 7 1.16 10.01 -13.22
CA ALA A 7 -0.04 10.64 -12.68
C ALA A 7 0.16 10.86 -11.18
N VAL A 8 -0.07 12.08 -10.69
CA VAL A 8 0.10 12.44 -9.29
C VAL A 8 -1.27 12.78 -8.72
N LEU A 9 -1.68 12.05 -7.68
CA LEU A 9 -2.97 12.18 -7.03
C LEU A 9 -2.75 12.49 -5.54
N PRO A 10 -2.47 13.75 -5.15
CA PRO A 10 -2.18 14.08 -3.76
C PRO A 10 -3.35 13.78 -2.81
N GLY A 11 -4.59 13.94 -3.31
CA GLY A 11 -5.82 13.66 -2.56
C GLY A 11 -6.05 14.64 -1.42
N ASP A 12 -6.27 14.14 -0.21
CA ASP A 12 -6.74 14.91 0.94
C ASP A 12 -5.72 14.94 2.10
N GLY A 13 -5.89 15.92 3.00
CA GLY A 13 -5.10 16.05 4.23
C GLY A 13 -3.58 16.10 3.97
N ILE A 14 -2.81 15.31 4.71
CA ILE A 14 -1.34 15.25 4.56
C ILE A 14 -0.88 14.69 3.21
N GLY A 15 -1.78 14.08 2.42
CA GLY A 15 -1.47 13.66 1.05
C GLY A 15 -0.95 14.82 0.19
N GLN A 16 -1.44 16.03 0.44
CA GLN A 16 -0.98 17.28 -0.17
C GLN A 16 0.44 17.70 0.25
N GLU A 17 0.95 17.20 1.37
CA GLU A 17 2.28 17.54 1.92
C GLU A 17 3.33 16.47 1.59
N VAL A 18 2.98 15.19 1.67
CA VAL A 18 3.94 14.09 1.51
C VAL A 18 4.18 13.73 0.04
N THR A 19 3.17 13.88 -0.82
CA THR A 19 3.28 13.54 -2.25
C THR A 19 4.29 14.41 -2.99
N PRO A 20 4.34 15.74 -2.77
CA PRO A 20 5.38 16.59 -3.35
C PRO A 20 6.81 16.14 -2.99
N GLU A 21 7.06 15.66 -1.77
CA GLU A 21 8.38 15.18 -1.37
C GLU A 21 8.79 13.90 -2.12
N ALA A 22 7.85 12.99 -2.36
CA ALA A 22 8.07 11.83 -3.22
C ALA A 22 8.37 12.23 -4.69
N VAL A 23 7.67 13.24 -5.23
CA VAL A 23 7.96 13.82 -6.56
C VAL A 23 9.38 14.41 -6.62
N ARG A 24 9.81 15.13 -5.58
CA ARG A 24 11.16 15.68 -5.49
C ARG A 24 12.23 14.58 -5.52
N VAL A 25 12.00 13.49 -4.79
CA VAL A 25 12.88 12.31 -4.79
C VAL A 25 12.95 11.65 -6.17
N LEU A 26 11.82 11.47 -6.86
CA LEU A 26 11.79 10.94 -8.23
C LEU A 26 12.60 11.82 -9.18
N ARG A 27 12.47 13.15 -9.09
CA ARG A 27 13.28 14.08 -9.90
C ARG A 27 14.78 13.94 -9.61
N ALA A 28 15.18 13.84 -8.35
CA ALA A 28 16.58 13.70 -7.95
C ALA A 28 17.20 12.40 -8.47
N VAL A 29 16.52 11.26 -8.27
CA VAL A 29 17.02 9.96 -8.74
C VAL A 29 16.97 9.85 -10.27
N GLY A 30 16.00 10.48 -10.92
CA GLY A 30 15.87 10.51 -12.38
C GLY A 30 17.08 11.16 -13.07
N LYS A 31 17.57 12.28 -12.52
CA LYS A 31 18.80 12.95 -13.01
C LYS A 31 20.00 12.00 -13.00
N ARG A 32 20.18 11.23 -11.91
CA ARG A 32 21.27 10.25 -11.79
C ARG A 32 21.10 9.04 -12.68
N ALA A 33 19.87 8.58 -12.86
CA ALA A 33 19.55 7.42 -13.71
C ALA A 33 19.49 7.77 -15.21
N GLY A 34 19.65 9.04 -15.59
CA GLY A 34 19.57 9.47 -16.99
C GLY A 34 18.16 9.29 -17.57
N VAL A 35 17.12 9.56 -16.78
CA VAL A 35 15.71 9.53 -17.21
C VAL A 35 14.99 10.82 -16.79
N THR A 36 13.90 11.13 -17.48
CA THR A 36 13.03 12.26 -17.14
C THR A 36 11.66 11.75 -16.71
N PHE A 37 11.06 12.42 -15.73
CA PHE A 37 9.71 12.17 -15.28
C PHE A 37 8.84 13.39 -15.61
N GLU A 38 7.77 13.16 -16.35
CA GLU A 38 6.69 14.11 -16.56
C GLU A 38 5.62 13.83 -15.51
N PHE A 39 5.25 14.86 -14.74
CA PHE A 39 4.24 14.73 -13.69
C PHE A 39 3.01 15.53 -14.10
N GLU A 40 1.85 14.90 -14.03
CA GLU A 40 0.57 15.54 -14.25
C GLU A 40 -0.31 15.27 -13.03
N GLU A 41 -0.77 16.34 -12.39
CA GLU A 41 -1.60 16.26 -11.19
C GLU A 41 -3.08 16.20 -11.55
N ALA A 42 -3.85 15.37 -10.83
CA ALA A 42 -5.29 15.31 -10.95
C ALA A 42 -5.98 15.15 -9.59
N LEU A 43 -7.27 15.53 -9.57
CA LEU A 43 -8.08 15.51 -8.34
C LEU A 43 -8.64 14.12 -8.08
N ILE A 44 -8.68 13.74 -6.81
CA ILE A 44 -9.37 12.54 -6.32
C ILE A 44 -9.86 12.80 -4.90
N GLY A 45 -10.83 12.02 -4.42
CA GLY A 45 -11.25 12.06 -3.03
C GLY A 45 -12.07 13.30 -2.68
N GLY A 46 -11.91 13.80 -1.46
CA GLY A 46 -12.58 15.00 -0.97
C GLY A 46 -12.29 16.23 -1.83
N ALA A 47 -11.03 16.42 -2.22
CA ALA A 47 -10.62 17.49 -3.13
C ALA A 47 -11.36 17.44 -4.49
N ALA A 48 -11.65 16.25 -4.99
CA ALA A 48 -12.45 16.10 -6.22
C ALA A 48 -13.95 16.31 -5.98
N ILE A 49 -14.48 15.89 -4.82
CA ILE A 49 -15.87 16.17 -4.42
C ILE A 49 -16.10 17.67 -4.38
N ASP A 50 -15.21 18.41 -3.72
CA ASP A 50 -15.36 19.86 -3.55
C ASP A 50 -15.28 20.61 -4.89
N ALA A 51 -14.44 20.15 -5.82
CA ALA A 51 -14.23 20.82 -7.10
C ALA A 51 -15.17 20.38 -8.23
N ALA A 52 -15.56 19.10 -8.25
CA ALA A 52 -16.25 18.46 -9.37
C ALA A 52 -17.50 17.65 -8.97
N GLY A 53 -17.83 17.58 -7.68
CA GLY A 53 -19.02 16.87 -7.18
C GLY A 53 -18.92 15.35 -7.23
N THR A 54 -17.74 14.79 -7.52
CA THR A 54 -17.49 13.34 -7.57
C THR A 54 -16.13 13.00 -6.96
N PRO A 55 -16.00 11.88 -6.21
CA PRO A 55 -14.72 11.47 -5.65
C PRO A 55 -13.71 10.97 -6.70
N LEU A 56 -14.15 10.69 -7.94
CA LEU A 56 -13.28 10.31 -9.06
C LEU A 56 -13.80 10.92 -10.37
N PRO A 57 -13.26 12.08 -10.78
CA PRO A 57 -13.56 12.69 -12.06
C PRO A 57 -13.10 11.79 -13.22
N SER A 58 -13.81 11.87 -14.36
CA SER A 58 -13.51 11.03 -15.52
C SER A 58 -12.15 11.34 -16.14
N GLU A 59 -11.73 12.61 -16.04
CA GLU A 59 -10.45 13.14 -16.48
C GLU A 59 -9.29 12.55 -15.66
N THR A 60 -9.49 12.37 -14.35
CA THR A 60 -8.52 11.71 -13.46
C THR A 60 -8.31 10.26 -13.87
N LEU A 61 -9.39 9.52 -14.14
CA LEU A 61 -9.30 8.14 -14.61
C LEU A 61 -8.62 8.05 -15.98
N ALA A 62 -8.93 8.97 -16.89
CA ALA A 62 -8.29 9.04 -18.21
C ALA A 62 -6.79 9.33 -18.08
N LEU A 63 -6.37 10.24 -17.20
CA LEU A 63 -4.97 10.50 -16.92
C LEU A 63 -4.27 9.24 -16.40
N CYS A 64 -4.86 8.58 -15.40
CA CYS A 64 -4.29 7.38 -14.80
C CYS A 64 -4.11 6.22 -15.81
N ARG A 65 -5.06 6.05 -16.74
CA ARG A 65 -4.97 5.05 -17.82
C ARG A 65 -3.83 5.32 -18.81
N ASN A 66 -3.44 6.57 -18.98
CA ASN A 66 -2.42 7.00 -19.93
C ASN A 66 -1.03 7.21 -19.30
N ALA A 67 -0.91 7.05 -17.98
CA ALA A 67 0.34 7.17 -17.25
C ALA A 67 1.12 5.85 -17.25
N ASP A 68 2.44 5.92 -17.08
CA ASP A 68 3.29 4.74 -16.85
C ASP A 68 3.18 4.26 -15.39
N ALA A 69 2.86 5.16 -14.45
CA ALA A 69 2.58 4.85 -13.06
C ALA A 69 1.76 5.97 -12.38
N ILE A 70 1.12 5.64 -11.26
CA ILE A 70 0.33 6.56 -10.45
C ILE A 70 0.98 6.69 -9.08
N LEU A 71 1.29 7.91 -8.66
CA LEU A 71 1.70 8.23 -7.30
C LEU A 71 0.51 8.87 -6.57
N PHE A 72 0.11 8.27 -5.46
CA PHE A 72 -1.06 8.68 -4.70
C PHE A 72 -0.69 9.05 -3.26
N GLY A 73 -1.34 10.09 -2.73
CA GLY A 73 -1.12 10.59 -1.38
C GLY A 73 -2.01 9.89 -0.36
N ALA A 74 -3.17 10.47 -0.08
CA ALA A 74 -4.16 9.90 0.84
C ALA A 74 -5.58 10.38 0.48
N VAL A 75 -6.62 9.69 0.93
CA VAL A 75 -8.03 10.09 0.69
C VAL A 75 -8.86 9.94 1.95
N GLY A 76 -9.81 10.84 2.15
CA GLY A 76 -10.76 10.80 3.27
C GLY A 76 -10.66 11.98 4.22
N GLY A 77 -11.70 12.18 5.02
CA GLY A 77 -11.72 13.20 6.04
C GLY A 77 -13.11 13.46 6.62
N PRO A 78 -13.20 13.99 7.85
CA PRO A 78 -14.47 14.15 8.57
C PRO A 78 -15.53 14.97 7.81
N THR A 79 -15.07 15.89 6.94
CA THR A 79 -15.92 16.74 6.10
C THR A 79 -16.89 15.93 5.23
N TRP A 80 -16.47 14.76 4.75
CA TRP A 80 -17.22 13.96 3.77
C TRP A 80 -17.89 12.72 4.36
N ASP A 81 -17.74 12.46 5.68
CA ASP A 81 -18.30 11.28 6.35
C ASP A 81 -19.83 11.25 6.35
N ALA A 82 -20.47 12.43 6.34
CA ALA A 82 -21.92 12.55 6.30
C ALA A 82 -22.52 12.26 4.91
N LEU A 83 -21.70 12.17 3.85
CA LEU A 83 -22.19 11.88 2.51
C LEU A 83 -22.70 10.43 2.41
N PRO A 84 -23.66 10.17 1.49
CA PRO A 84 -24.04 8.80 1.13
C PRO A 84 -22.81 7.96 0.78
N GLN A 85 -22.83 6.67 1.11
CA GLN A 85 -21.66 5.79 0.97
C GLN A 85 -21.01 5.88 -0.43
N GLU A 86 -21.81 5.99 -1.49
CA GLU A 86 -21.33 6.08 -2.88
C GLU A 86 -20.66 7.41 -3.26
N GLN A 87 -20.85 8.45 -2.46
CA GLN A 87 -20.32 9.79 -2.69
C GLN A 87 -19.15 10.13 -1.76
N ARG A 88 -18.78 9.23 -0.85
CA ARG A 88 -17.65 9.46 0.07
C ARG A 88 -16.32 9.44 -0.66
N ALA A 89 -15.34 10.14 -0.09
CA ALA A 89 -14.00 10.31 -0.66
C ALA A 89 -13.33 8.96 -0.99
N GLU A 90 -13.42 7.97 -0.09
CA GLU A 90 -12.78 6.66 -0.24
C GLU A 90 -13.33 5.85 -1.42
N ARG A 91 -14.55 6.16 -1.89
CA ARG A 91 -15.10 5.52 -3.10
C ARG A 91 -14.28 5.84 -4.33
N GLY A 92 -13.65 7.02 -4.39
CA GLY A 92 -12.78 7.38 -5.50
C GLY A 92 -11.59 6.42 -5.64
N LEU A 93 -10.93 6.10 -4.52
CA LEU A 93 -9.81 5.15 -4.50
C LEU A 93 -10.25 3.71 -4.81
N LEU A 94 -11.38 3.26 -4.23
CA LEU A 94 -11.92 1.93 -4.51
C LEU A 94 -12.32 1.78 -5.99
N ALA A 95 -12.97 2.80 -6.56
CA ALA A 95 -13.34 2.84 -7.96
C ALA A 95 -12.09 2.85 -8.86
N LEU A 96 -11.10 3.69 -8.57
CA LEU A 96 -9.85 3.75 -9.35
C LEU A 96 -9.13 2.40 -9.38
N ARG A 97 -9.00 1.74 -8.23
CA ARG A 97 -8.39 0.40 -8.12
C ARG A 97 -9.17 -0.64 -8.94
N LYS A 98 -10.50 -0.57 -8.93
CA LYS A 98 -11.36 -1.49 -9.69
C LYS A 98 -11.30 -1.23 -11.21
N GLU A 99 -11.39 0.02 -11.63
CA GLU A 99 -11.37 0.46 -13.03
C GLU A 99 -10.05 0.18 -13.75
N LEU A 100 -8.95 0.11 -12.99
CA LEU A 100 -7.61 -0.25 -13.47
C LEU A 100 -7.23 -1.71 -13.19
N ASP A 101 -8.15 -2.48 -12.59
CA ASP A 101 -7.95 -3.86 -12.15
C ASP A 101 -6.65 -4.08 -11.34
N LEU A 102 -6.36 -3.17 -10.41
CA LEU A 102 -5.16 -3.20 -9.56
C LEU A 102 -5.31 -4.25 -8.45
N TYR A 103 -5.32 -5.53 -8.81
CA TYR A 103 -5.74 -6.62 -7.95
C TYR A 103 -4.71 -7.08 -6.90
N ALA A 104 -3.42 -6.81 -7.10
CA ALA A 104 -2.37 -7.27 -6.19
C ALA A 104 -1.79 -6.09 -5.40
N ASN A 105 -2.13 -5.98 -4.12
CA ASN A 105 -1.56 -4.99 -3.22
C ASN A 105 -0.37 -5.57 -2.45
N LEU A 106 0.78 -4.92 -2.55
CA LEU A 106 2.04 -5.26 -1.91
C LEU A 106 2.30 -4.26 -0.79
N ARG A 107 2.41 -4.74 0.45
CA ARG A 107 2.70 -3.94 1.64
C ARG A 107 3.92 -4.53 2.38
N PRO A 108 5.13 -4.02 2.12
CA PRO A 108 6.31 -4.40 2.89
C PRO A 108 6.25 -3.79 4.30
N ALA A 109 6.38 -4.62 5.33
CA ALA A 109 6.55 -4.24 6.72
C ALA A 109 7.97 -4.59 7.17
N LEU A 110 8.87 -3.61 7.09
CA LEU A 110 10.27 -3.73 7.48
C LEU A 110 10.51 -2.99 8.79
N CYS A 111 11.03 -3.69 9.79
CA CYS A 111 11.48 -3.08 11.03
C CYS A 111 12.90 -2.54 10.86
N PHE A 112 13.02 -1.24 10.69
CA PHE A 112 14.31 -0.54 10.57
C PHE A 112 15.08 -0.59 11.90
N PRO A 113 16.37 -1.03 11.93
CA PRO A 113 17.12 -1.21 13.17
C PRO A 113 17.14 0.03 14.08
N MET A 114 17.26 1.21 13.50
CA MET A 114 17.28 2.50 14.20
C MET A 114 15.90 2.99 14.67
N LEU A 115 14.83 2.30 14.27
CA LEU A 115 13.44 2.58 14.65
C LEU A 115 12.82 1.44 15.48
N ILE A 116 13.56 0.38 15.82
CA ILE A 116 13.04 -0.78 16.57
C ILE A 116 12.29 -0.34 17.84
N ASP A 117 12.82 0.63 18.58
CA ASP A 117 12.22 1.07 19.84
C ASP A 117 10.97 1.95 19.66
N ALA A 118 10.56 2.26 18.42
CA ALA A 118 9.25 2.84 18.11
C ALA A 118 8.14 1.77 18.09
N SER A 119 8.50 0.49 17.95
CA SER A 119 7.55 -0.61 18.02
C SER A 119 6.96 -0.72 19.44
N PRO A 120 5.65 -1.01 19.57
CA PRO A 120 5.04 -1.28 20.87
C PRO A 120 5.49 -2.62 21.49
N LEU A 121 6.20 -3.45 20.72
CA LEU A 121 6.68 -4.75 21.17
C LEU A 121 8.13 -4.71 21.65
N LYS A 122 8.49 -5.73 22.44
CA LYS A 122 9.88 -5.94 22.87
C LYS A 122 10.79 -6.09 21.65
N ARG A 123 11.96 -5.45 21.67
CA ARG A 123 13.01 -5.60 20.64
C ARG A 123 13.22 -7.05 20.22
N SER A 124 13.33 -7.97 21.19
CA SER A 124 13.57 -9.40 20.96
C SER A 124 12.49 -10.11 20.13
N VAL A 125 11.32 -9.49 19.93
CA VAL A 125 10.21 -10.03 19.14
C VAL A 125 10.24 -9.50 17.70
N VAL A 126 10.51 -8.21 17.53
CA VAL A 126 10.37 -7.50 16.24
C VAL A 126 11.67 -7.30 15.47
N GLU A 127 12.81 -7.40 16.14
CA GLU A 127 14.12 -7.26 15.50
C GLU A 127 14.29 -8.28 14.35
N GLY A 128 14.64 -7.77 13.16
CA GLY A 128 14.77 -8.58 11.95
C GLY A 128 13.45 -8.85 11.21
N THR A 129 12.34 -8.25 11.63
CA THR A 129 11.06 -8.34 10.91
C THR A 129 11.17 -7.69 9.53
N ASP A 130 10.91 -8.48 8.51
CA ASP A 130 10.82 -8.07 7.10
C ASP A 130 9.76 -8.97 6.46
N ILE A 131 8.55 -8.46 6.36
CA ILE A 131 7.38 -9.20 5.87
C ILE A 131 6.86 -8.49 4.63
N MET A 132 6.47 -9.25 3.61
CA MET A 132 5.68 -8.74 2.49
C MET A 132 4.25 -9.28 2.59
N VAL A 133 3.26 -8.42 2.78
CA VAL A 133 1.85 -8.80 2.70
C VAL A 133 1.35 -8.56 1.28
N ILE A 134 0.82 -9.61 0.65
CA ILE A 134 0.17 -9.60 -0.66
C ILE A 134 -1.33 -9.76 -0.45
N ARG A 135 -2.06 -8.66 -0.63
CA ARG A 135 -3.52 -8.59 -0.45
C ARG A 135 -4.20 -8.59 -1.81
N GLU A 136 -5.21 -9.44 -1.98
CA GLU A 136 -6.16 -9.29 -3.09
C GLU A 136 -6.96 -8.01 -2.90
N LEU A 137 -7.02 -7.14 -3.90
CA LEU A 137 -7.49 -5.75 -3.71
C LEU A 137 -8.80 -5.40 -4.41
N THR A 138 -9.26 -6.19 -5.40
CA THR A 138 -10.41 -5.81 -6.26
C THR A 138 -11.61 -6.75 -6.17
N GLY A 139 -11.58 -7.76 -5.30
CA GLY A 139 -12.68 -8.69 -5.04
C GLY A 139 -13.04 -8.82 -3.55
N GLY A 140 -13.68 -9.93 -3.19
CA GLY A 140 -14.03 -10.25 -1.81
C GLY A 140 -15.19 -9.41 -1.24
N LEU A 141 -15.26 -9.33 0.09
CA LEU A 141 -16.35 -8.68 0.84
C LEU A 141 -16.52 -7.18 0.48
N TYR A 142 -15.47 -6.55 -0.04
CA TYR A 142 -15.44 -5.11 -0.34
C TYR A 142 -16.24 -4.77 -1.60
N PHE A 143 -16.37 -5.72 -2.53
CA PHE A 143 -16.99 -5.53 -3.84
C PHE A 143 -18.12 -6.52 -4.13
N GLY A 144 -18.31 -7.54 -3.29
CA GLY A 144 -19.30 -8.58 -3.52
C GLY A 144 -20.75 -8.13 -3.35
N GLU A 145 -21.61 -8.66 -4.22
CA GLU A 145 -23.05 -8.46 -4.24
C GLU A 145 -23.79 -9.78 -3.96
N PRO A 146 -24.99 -9.75 -3.35
CA PRO A 146 -25.72 -8.57 -2.91
C PRO A 146 -25.11 -7.89 -1.67
N ARG A 147 -25.29 -6.58 -1.56
CA ARG A 147 -24.99 -5.78 -0.36
C ARG A 147 -26.09 -4.75 -0.07
N GLY A 148 -26.23 -4.34 1.18
CA GLY A 148 -27.13 -3.24 1.55
C GLY A 148 -27.86 -3.46 2.88
N ARG A 149 -28.84 -2.60 3.15
CA ARG A 149 -29.74 -2.68 4.30
C ARG A 149 -31.19 -2.75 3.82
N GLU A 150 -31.97 -3.57 4.49
CA GLU A 150 -33.40 -3.74 4.26
C GLU A 150 -34.14 -3.55 5.58
N SER A 151 -35.21 -2.76 5.56
CA SER A 151 -36.12 -2.61 6.68
C SER A 151 -37.30 -3.57 6.53
N PHE A 152 -37.64 -4.26 7.61
CA PHE A 152 -38.78 -5.15 7.68
C PHE A 152 -40.05 -4.41 8.09
N ALA A 153 -41.21 -4.99 7.76
CA ALA A 153 -42.51 -4.41 8.06
C ALA A 153 -42.80 -4.30 9.57
N ASP A 154 -42.14 -5.11 10.40
CA ASP A 154 -42.23 -5.07 11.87
C ASP A 154 -41.28 -4.03 12.51
N GLY A 155 -40.57 -3.25 11.70
CA GLY A 155 -39.59 -2.26 12.15
C GLY A 155 -38.19 -2.83 12.41
N GLY A 156 -37.95 -4.13 12.17
CA GLY A 156 -36.61 -4.70 12.19
C GLY A 156 -35.77 -4.30 10.97
N GLU A 157 -34.46 -4.58 11.01
CA GLU A 157 -33.56 -4.35 9.88
C GLU A 157 -32.64 -5.55 9.63
N ARG A 158 -32.27 -5.77 8.37
CA ARG A 158 -31.23 -6.69 7.94
C ARG A 158 -30.18 -5.95 7.14
N ALA A 159 -28.90 -6.22 7.43
CA ALA A 159 -27.78 -5.79 6.61
C ALA A 159 -27.10 -7.00 5.96
N ILE A 160 -26.61 -6.84 4.73
CA ILE A 160 -25.90 -7.89 4.00
C ILE A 160 -24.66 -7.33 3.33
N ASN A 161 -23.60 -8.13 3.35
CA ASN A 161 -22.43 -8.02 2.48
C ASN A 161 -22.06 -9.44 2.05
N THR A 162 -21.57 -9.59 0.82
CA THR A 162 -21.24 -10.91 0.26
C THR A 162 -19.74 -11.03 0.06
N MET A 163 -19.10 -12.02 0.70
CA MET A 163 -17.70 -12.37 0.41
C MET A 163 -17.68 -13.42 -0.71
N VAL A 164 -17.21 -13.02 -1.89
CA VAL A 164 -17.18 -13.89 -3.08
C VAL A 164 -15.85 -13.77 -3.80
N TYR A 165 -15.37 -14.91 -4.28
CA TYR A 165 -14.18 -15.02 -5.13
C TYR A 165 -14.39 -16.06 -6.22
N THR A 166 -13.88 -15.76 -7.41
CA THR A 166 -13.69 -16.71 -8.49
C THR A 166 -12.30 -17.35 -8.42
N THR A 167 -12.14 -18.52 -9.02
CA THR A 167 -10.83 -19.16 -9.15
C THR A 167 -9.82 -18.26 -9.86
N ARG A 168 -10.25 -17.49 -10.87
CA ARG A 168 -9.37 -16.57 -11.63
C ARG A 168 -8.81 -15.44 -10.76
N GLU A 169 -9.63 -14.87 -9.88
CA GLU A 169 -9.20 -13.83 -8.95
C GLU A 169 -8.16 -14.35 -7.95
N ILE A 170 -8.36 -15.57 -7.45
CA ILE A 170 -7.43 -16.21 -6.52
C ILE A 170 -6.12 -16.59 -7.24
N GLU A 171 -6.20 -17.17 -8.45
CA GLU A 171 -5.04 -17.59 -9.23
C GLU A 171 -4.09 -16.43 -9.54
N ARG A 172 -4.61 -15.27 -10.00
CA ARG A 172 -3.77 -14.13 -10.38
C ARG A 172 -2.97 -13.56 -9.21
N VAL A 173 -3.59 -13.34 -8.05
CA VAL A 173 -2.90 -12.81 -6.86
C VAL A 173 -1.94 -13.84 -6.27
N THR A 174 -2.31 -15.12 -6.32
CA THR A 174 -1.45 -16.22 -5.87
C THR A 174 -0.15 -16.29 -6.68
N ARG A 175 -0.24 -16.19 -8.02
CA ARG A 175 0.95 -16.18 -8.88
C ARG A 175 1.87 -14.99 -8.56
N VAL A 176 1.31 -13.80 -8.37
CA VAL A 176 2.10 -12.63 -7.93
C VAL A 176 2.80 -12.93 -6.59
N ALA A 177 2.10 -13.50 -5.62
CA ALA A 177 2.69 -13.81 -4.32
C ALA A 177 3.85 -14.81 -4.39
N PHE A 178 3.72 -15.86 -5.21
CA PHE A 178 4.81 -16.81 -5.44
C PHE A 178 6.03 -16.16 -6.13
N GLU A 179 5.81 -15.32 -7.15
CA GLU A 179 6.91 -14.62 -7.84
C GLU A 179 7.62 -13.62 -6.92
N VAL A 180 6.88 -12.95 -6.03
CA VAL A 180 7.45 -12.10 -4.98
C VAL A 180 8.26 -12.95 -3.99
N ALA A 181 7.69 -14.06 -3.48
CA ALA A 181 8.37 -14.94 -2.54
C ALA A 181 9.67 -15.53 -3.13
N ARG A 182 9.71 -15.86 -4.43
CA ARG A 182 10.92 -16.31 -5.14
C ARG A 182 12.07 -15.31 -5.10
N LYS A 183 11.75 -14.02 -5.14
CA LYS A 183 12.72 -12.91 -5.07
C LYS A 183 13.10 -12.55 -3.64
N ARG A 184 12.44 -13.16 -2.65
CA ARG A 184 12.68 -12.99 -1.21
C ARG A 184 13.28 -14.27 -0.63
N ARG A 185 12.80 -14.76 0.52
CA ARG A 185 13.34 -15.93 1.23
C ARG A 185 12.68 -17.24 0.81
N ARG A 186 11.94 -17.25 -0.31
CA ARG A 186 11.27 -18.42 -0.90
C ARG A 186 10.31 -19.10 0.09
N ARG A 187 9.61 -18.31 0.92
CA ARG A 187 8.57 -18.80 1.83
C ARG A 187 7.29 -18.01 1.64
N LEU A 188 6.17 -18.71 1.50
CA LEU A 188 4.84 -18.14 1.32
C LEU A 188 3.86 -18.72 2.34
N ALA A 189 3.29 -17.85 3.17
CA ALA A 189 2.17 -18.18 4.04
C ALA A 189 0.87 -17.76 3.36
N SER A 190 0.00 -18.72 3.05
CA SER A 190 -1.35 -18.48 2.57
C SER A 190 -2.31 -18.41 3.76
N VAL A 191 -2.95 -17.26 3.96
CA VAL A 191 -3.82 -17.00 5.10
C VAL A 191 -5.28 -17.05 4.68
N ASP A 192 -6.10 -17.78 5.44
CA ASP A 192 -7.52 -17.99 5.14
C ASP A 192 -8.34 -18.33 6.40
N LYS A 193 -9.64 -18.62 6.24
CA LYS A 193 -10.51 -19.19 7.28
C LYS A 193 -11.19 -20.47 6.80
N ALA A 194 -10.44 -21.39 6.19
CA ALA A 194 -10.98 -22.58 5.51
C ALA A 194 -11.73 -23.56 6.43
N ASN A 195 -11.51 -23.48 7.76
CA ASN A 195 -12.25 -24.28 8.74
C ASN A 195 -13.70 -23.80 8.95
N VAL A 196 -14.09 -22.63 8.42
CA VAL A 196 -15.45 -22.07 8.54
C VAL A 196 -16.01 -21.64 7.19
N LEU A 197 -15.23 -20.92 6.38
CA LEU A 197 -15.73 -20.22 5.21
C LEU A 197 -15.50 -21.03 3.93
N VAL A 198 -16.58 -21.28 3.16
CA VAL A 198 -16.52 -21.96 1.85
C VAL A 198 -15.61 -21.21 0.87
N VAL A 199 -15.68 -19.87 0.87
CA VAL A 199 -14.80 -19.03 0.04
C VAL A 199 -13.31 -19.21 0.39
N SER A 200 -12.99 -19.43 1.67
CA SER A 200 -11.62 -19.74 2.11
C SER A 200 -11.20 -21.18 1.80
N GLN A 201 -12.14 -22.12 1.73
CA GLN A 201 -11.85 -23.49 1.25
C GLN A 201 -11.43 -23.45 -0.21
N LEU A 202 -12.19 -22.75 -1.06
CA LEU A 202 -11.83 -22.53 -2.47
C LEU A 202 -10.47 -21.80 -2.59
N TRP A 203 -10.24 -20.77 -1.77
CA TRP A 203 -8.95 -20.08 -1.71
C TRP A 203 -7.79 -21.06 -1.47
N ARG A 204 -7.89 -21.87 -0.41
CA ARG A 204 -6.86 -22.85 -0.04
C ARG A 204 -6.63 -23.88 -1.15
N GLU A 205 -7.68 -24.39 -1.77
CA GLU A 205 -7.61 -25.35 -2.87
C GLU A 205 -6.87 -24.76 -4.08
N VAL A 206 -7.20 -23.54 -4.48
CA VAL A 206 -6.56 -22.86 -5.60
C VAL A 206 -5.09 -22.57 -5.29
N VAL A 207 -4.78 -22.03 -4.10
CA VAL A 207 -3.39 -21.74 -3.72
C VAL A 207 -2.55 -23.01 -3.67
N THR A 208 -3.08 -24.09 -3.10
CA THR A 208 -2.41 -25.40 -3.06
C THR A 208 -2.14 -25.92 -4.47
N ARG A 209 -3.11 -25.82 -5.37
CA ARG A 209 -2.95 -26.25 -6.77
C ARG A 209 -1.87 -25.45 -7.48
N ILE A 210 -1.89 -24.12 -7.36
CA ILE A 210 -0.89 -23.24 -7.99
C ILE A 210 0.49 -23.47 -7.39
N GLY A 211 0.60 -23.73 -6.09
CA GLY A 211 1.88 -24.02 -5.44
C GLY A 211 2.66 -25.18 -6.04
N LYS A 212 2.00 -26.11 -6.75
CA LYS A 212 2.67 -27.19 -7.51
C LYS A 212 3.52 -26.67 -8.66
N ASP A 213 3.20 -25.50 -9.22
CA ASP A 213 3.98 -24.81 -10.25
C ASP A 213 5.24 -24.13 -9.66
N TYR A 214 5.34 -24.04 -8.33
CA TYR A 214 6.37 -23.32 -7.59
C TYR A 214 7.08 -24.21 -6.54
N PRO A 215 7.69 -25.34 -6.96
CA PRO A 215 8.31 -26.30 -6.03
C PRO A 215 9.50 -25.73 -5.24
N ASP A 216 10.02 -24.58 -5.68
CA ASP A 216 11.14 -23.87 -5.08
C ASP A 216 10.73 -22.82 -4.02
N VAL A 217 9.43 -22.70 -3.72
CA VAL A 217 8.87 -21.85 -2.66
C VAL A 217 8.16 -22.73 -1.64
N ALA A 218 8.55 -22.63 -0.37
CA ALA A 218 7.87 -23.35 0.71
C ALA A 218 6.52 -22.70 1.02
N LEU A 219 5.43 -23.42 0.72
CA LEU A 219 4.06 -23.00 1.01
C LEU A 219 3.62 -23.52 2.39
N GLU A 220 3.10 -22.64 3.23
CA GLU A 220 2.36 -22.98 4.45
C GLU A 220 0.95 -22.37 4.43
N HIS A 221 -0.01 -23.00 5.08
CA HIS A 221 -1.37 -22.47 5.26
C HIS A 221 -1.62 -22.11 6.72
N VAL A 222 -2.12 -20.91 6.97
CA VAL A 222 -2.35 -20.38 8.32
C VAL A 222 -3.78 -19.85 8.40
N LEU A 223 -4.47 -20.10 9.52
CA LEU A 223 -5.77 -19.48 9.75
C LEU A 223 -5.58 -18.00 10.14
N VAL A 224 -6.47 -17.11 9.70
CA VAL A 224 -6.34 -15.65 9.92
C VAL A 224 -6.18 -15.25 11.39
N ASP A 225 -6.89 -15.92 12.30
CA ASP A 225 -6.75 -15.71 13.74
C ASP A 225 -5.39 -16.15 14.28
N ASN A 226 -4.90 -17.31 13.83
CA ASN A 226 -3.55 -17.78 14.16
C ASN A 226 -2.47 -16.86 13.56
N CYS A 227 -2.72 -16.30 12.37
CA CYS A 227 -1.79 -15.37 11.73
C CYS A 227 -1.68 -14.07 12.53
N ALA A 228 -2.80 -13.50 12.99
CA ALA A 228 -2.80 -12.32 13.85
C ALA A 228 -1.99 -12.56 15.14
N MET A 229 -2.26 -13.68 15.83
CA MET A 229 -1.48 -14.07 17.01
C MET A 229 0.02 -14.25 16.70
N ALA A 230 0.35 -14.87 15.56
CA ALA A 230 1.73 -15.11 15.16
C ALA A 230 2.48 -13.83 14.79
N LEU A 231 1.81 -12.84 14.20
CA LEU A 231 2.39 -11.52 13.91
C LEU A 231 2.85 -10.83 15.20
N VAL A 232 2.06 -10.90 16.27
CA VAL A 232 2.45 -10.29 17.56
C VAL A 232 3.48 -11.14 18.32
N HIS A 233 3.44 -12.47 18.20
CA HIS A 233 4.32 -13.36 18.97
C HIS A 233 5.70 -13.58 18.32
N LYS A 234 5.75 -13.77 17.00
CA LYS A 234 6.97 -14.07 16.24
C LYS A 234 6.84 -13.63 14.78
N PRO A 235 6.78 -12.31 14.51
CA PRO A 235 6.61 -11.78 13.15
C PRO A 235 7.73 -12.23 12.19
N THR A 236 8.94 -12.43 12.71
CA THR A 236 10.11 -12.95 11.97
C THR A 236 9.91 -14.35 11.38
N HIS A 237 8.85 -15.08 11.77
CA HIS A 237 8.46 -16.32 11.11
C HIS A 237 8.06 -16.10 9.65
N PHE A 238 7.42 -14.97 9.32
CA PHE A 238 6.86 -14.75 7.99
C PHE A 238 7.87 -14.14 7.02
N ASP A 239 7.76 -14.50 5.74
CA ASP A 239 8.49 -13.87 4.64
C ASP A 239 7.51 -13.13 3.72
N THR A 240 6.69 -13.90 3.01
CA THR A 240 5.59 -13.38 2.20
C THR A 240 4.28 -13.97 2.72
N ILE A 241 3.27 -13.15 2.91
CA ILE A 241 1.90 -13.55 3.24
C ILE A 241 1.03 -13.27 2.02
N VAL A 242 0.13 -14.18 1.66
CA VAL A 242 -0.93 -13.93 0.66
C VAL A 242 -2.29 -14.22 1.26
N THR A 243 -3.23 -13.30 1.06
CA THR A 243 -4.57 -13.41 1.64
C THR A 243 -5.61 -12.61 0.86
N GLU A 244 -6.88 -12.91 1.12
CA GLU A 244 -8.02 -12.17 0.55
C GLU A 244 -8.10 -10.73 1.07
N ASN A 245 -8.98 -9.92 0.46
CA ASN A 245 -9.06 -8.48 0.66
C ASN A 245 -9.26 -8.04 2.11
N THR A 246 -10.25 -8.58 2.83
CA THR A 246 -10.57 -8.11 4.19
C THR A 246 -9.51 -8.53 5.20
N PHE A 247 -9.08 -9.78 5.16
CA PHE A 247 -7.98 -10.28 6.00
C PHE A 247 -6.66 -9.57 5.68
N GLY A 248 -6.39 -9.28 4.41
CA GLY A 248 -5.20 -8.56 3.98
C GLY A 248 -5.17 -7.14 4.48
N ASP A 249 -6.33 -6.46 4.53
CA ASP A 249 -6.45 -5.14 5.16
C ASP A 249 -5.96 -5.20 6.60
N ILE A 250 -6.62 -6.04 7.41
CA ILE A 250 -6.41 -6.16 8.85
C ILE A 250 -4.97 -6.58 9.16
N LEU A 251 -4.47 -7.64 8.53
CA LEU A 251 -3.15 -8.18 8.84
C LEU A 251 -2.01 -7.26 8.37
N SER A 252 -2.22 -6.51 7.29
CA SER A 252 -1.21 -5.56 6.83
C SER A 252 -1.10 -4.34 7.74
N ASP A 253 -2.22 -3.86 8.28
CA ASP A 253 -2.25 -2.78 9.28
C ASP A 253 -1.72 -3.26 10.65
N GLU A 254 -1.90 -4.54 10.99
CA GLU A 254 -1.25 -5.15 12.15
C GLU A 254 0.27 -5.21 11.95
N ALA A 255 0.74 -5.77 10.82
CA ALA A 255 2.17 -5.83 10.48
C ALA A 255 2.83 -4.43 10.43
N ALA A 256 2.06 -3.43 10.02
CA ALA A 256 2.49 -2.04 9.95
C ALA A 256 2.95 -1.47 11.30
N ILE A 257 2.11 -1.60 12.33
CA ILE A 257 2.39 -1.09 13.66
C ILE A 257 3.56 -1.84 14.31
N LEU A 258 3.66 -3.15 14.05
CA LEU A 258 4.76 -3.98 14.56
C LEU A 258 6.13 -3.51 14.05
N ALA A 259 6.20 -3.00 12.83
CA ALA A 259 7.42 -2.47 12.21
C ALA A 259 7.87 -1.10 12.78
N GLY A 260 7.03 -0.43 13.58
CA GLY A 260 7.39 0.73 14.40
C GLY A 260 6.67 2.05 14.05
N SER A 261 6.29 2.27 12.80
CA SER A 261 5.46 3.43 12.43
C SER A 261 4.73 3.20 11.12
N MET A 262 3.43 3.56 11.07
CA MET A 262 2.66 3.63 9.81
C MET A 262 3.25 4.66 8.83
N GLY A 263 3.91 5.70 9.34
CA GLY A 263 4.58 6.75 8.55
C GLY A 263 5.77 6.26 7.73
N MET A 264 6.17 4.99 7.90
CA MET A 264 7.29 4.37 7.19
C MET A 264 6.87 3.36 6.11
N LEU A 265 5.58 3.12 5.92
CA LEU A 265 5.10 1.98 5.14
C LEU A 265 4.62 2.37 3.76
N PRO A 266 5.38 2.01 2.71
CA PRO A 266 4.92 2.18 1.36
C PRO A 266 3.96 1.05 0.97
N SER A 267 3.25 1.24 -0.14
CA SER A 267 2.52 0.15 -0.78
C SER A 267 2.48 0.31 -2.30
N ALA A 268 2.23 -0.81 -2.98
CA ALA A 268 2.05 -0.87 -4.42
C ALA A 268 0.82 -1.70 -4.76
N SER A 269 -0.08 -1.15 -5.57
CA SER A 269 -1.25 -1.84 -6.11
C SER A 269 -1.01 -2.08 -7.60
N LEU A 270 -0.85 -3.35 -7.97
CA LEU A 270 -0.43 -3.77 -9.31
C LEU A 270 -1.60 -4.42 -10.05
N GLY A 271 -1.78 -3.99 -11.30
CA GLY A 271 -2.74 -4.58 -12.23
C GLY A 271 -2.12 -5.63 -13.15
N PRO A 272 -2.91 -6.17 -14.09
CA PRO A 272 -2.41 -7.08 -15.12
C PRO A 272 -1.36 -6.39 -16.00
N ALA A 273 -0.52 -7.18 -16.65
CA ALA A 273 0.39 -6.64 -17.64
C ALA A 273 -0.39 -6.10 -18.85
N GLY A 274 -0.20 -4.82 -19.14
CA GLY A 274 -0.80 -4.14 -20.28
C GLY A 274 -0.16 -4.56 -21.61
N ALA A 275 -0.77 -4.10 -22.71
CA ALA A 275 -0.20 -4.27 -24.04
C ALA A 275 1.21 -3.66 -24.10
N GLY A 276 2.19 -4.45 -24.56
CA GLY A 276 3.61 -4.05 -24.55
C GLY A 276 4.35 -4.29 -23.22
N GLY A 277 3.73 -5.01 -22.25
CA GLY A 277 4.40 -5.43 -21.01
C GLY A 277 4.51 -4.35 -19.93
N ARG A 278 3.76 -3.24 -20.07
CA ARG A 278 3.70 -2.17 -19.05
C ARG A 278 2.54 -2.40 -18.11
N ASN A 279 2.79 -2.38 -16.81
CA ASN A 279 1.76 -2.48 -15.77
C ASN A 279 1.54 -1.08 -15.20
N VAL A 280 0.36 -0.50 -15.38
CA VAL A 280 -0.02 0.69 -14.60
C VAL A 280 -0.13 0.23 -13.15
N GLY A 281 0.75 0.75 -12.30
CA GLY A 281 0.73 0.52 -10.86
C GLY A 281 0.37 1.80 -10.13
N LEU A 282 -0.34 1.66 -9.02
CA LEU A 282 -0.62 2.75 -8.07
C LEU A 282 0.25 2.57 -6.83
N TYR A 283 0.94 3.63 -6.43
CA TYR A 283 1.90 3.61 -5.33
C TYR A 283 1.50 4.65 -4.30
N GLU A 284 1.31 4.22 -3.07
CA GLU A 284 0.75 5.05 -2.01
C GLU A 284 1.33 4.67 -0.63
N PRO A 285 1.51 5.65 0.28
CA PRO A 285 1.73 5.34 1.67
C PRO A 285 0.51 4.63 2.27
N VAL A 286 0.72 3.77 3.27
CA VAL A 286 -0.38 3.08 3.95
C VAL A 286 -1.12 4.01 4.92
N HIS A 287 -0.46 5.04 5.45
CA HIS A 287 -1.08 5.96 6.39
C HIS A 287 -2.27 6.72 5.76
N GLY A 288 -3.25 7.08 6.60
CA GLY A 288 -4.40 7.88 6.18
C GLY A 288 -4.07 9.36 5.96
N THR A 289 -5.11 10.19 5.91
CA THR A 289 -5.01 11.63 5.62
C THR A 289 -4.57 12.50 6.80
N ALA A 290 -4.53 11.94 8.02
CA ALA A 290 -4.12 12.60 9.25
C ALA A 290 -4.64 14.07 9.33
N PRO A 291 -5.97 14.28 9.28
CA PRO A 291 -6.57 15.61 9.13
C PRO A 291 -6.26 16.55 10.29
N ASP A 292 -5.91 16.01 11.45
CA ASP A 292 -5.49 16.74 12.65
C ASP A 292 -4.12 17.42 12.50
N ILE A 293 -3.25 16.93 11.61
CA ILE A 293 -1.93 17.50 11.33
C ILE A 293 -1.78 18.10 9.94
N ALA A 294 -2.80 17.99 9.09
CA ALA A 294 -2.80 18.56 7.74
C ALA A 294 -2.53 20.07 7.76
N GLY A 295 -1.65 20.52 6.86
CA GLY A 295 -1.22 21.92 6.71
C GLY A 295 -0.22 22.40 7.76
N LYS A 296 0.23 21.54 8.68
CA LYS A 296 1.18 21.92 9.74
C LYS A 296 2.64 21.67 9.38
N GLY A 297 2.95 20.98 8.28
CA GLY A 297 4.32 20.70 7.86
C GLY A 297 5.04 19.70 8.76
N ILE A 298 4.30 18.81 9.44
CA ILE A 298 4.85 17.83 10.40
C ILE A 298 4.56 16.37 10.02
N ALA A 299 3.96 16.14 8.85
CA ALA A 299 3.74 14.81 8.31
C ALA A 299 5.07 14.11 7.98
N ASN A 300 5.10 12.78 8.11
CA ASN A 300 6.25 11.99 7.71
C ASN A 300 6.19 11.65 6.21
N PRO A 301 7.10 12.17 5.37
CA PRO A 301 7.07 11.89 3.93
C PRO A 301 7.68 10.54 3.55
N LEU A 302 8.29 9.81 4.49
CA LEU A 302 9.14 8.65 4.17
C LEU A 302 8.34 7.49 3.56
N ALA A 303 7.10 7.24 3.98
CA ALA A 303 6.24 6.26 3.34
C ALA A 303 5.93 6.61 1.87
N ALA A 304 5.64 7.88 1.56
CA ALA A 304 5.39 8.33 0.19
C ALA A 304 6.67 8.24 -0.67
N ILE A 305 7.82 8.60 -0.10
CA ILE A 305 9.14 8.48 -0.73
C ILE A 305 9.49 7.01 -1.03
N LEU A 306 9.27 6.11 -0.07
CA LEU A 306 9.48 4.68 -0.27
C LEU A 306 8.49 4.10 -1.30
N SER A 307 7.28 4.65 -1.39
CA SER A 307 6.29 4.28 -2.42
C SER A 307 6.78 4.67 -3.82
N ALA A 308 7.44 5.83 -3.96
CA ALA A 308 8.16 6.17 -5.18
C ALA A 308 9.32 5.20 -5.49
N GLY A 309 9.99 4.65 -4.46
CA GLY A 309 10.93 3.55 -4.61
C GLY A 309 10.27 2.29 -5.19
N LEU A 310 9.10 1.91 -4.68
CA LEU A 310 8.32 0.80 -5.23
C LEU A 310 7.87 1.08 -6.68
N LEU A 311 7.52 2.32 -7.01
CA LEU A 311 7.17 2.75 -8.36
C LEU A 311 8.28 2.47 -9.37
N LEU A 312 9.49 2.92 -9.04
CA LEU A 312 10.68 2.67 -9.84
C LEU A 312 10.90 1.17 -10.06
N ARG A 313 10.72 0.37 -9.00
CA ARG A 313 10.96 -1.07 -9.01
C ARG A 313 9.94 -1.84 -9.85
N TYR A 314 8.65 -1.61 -9.62
CA TYR A 314 7.59 -2.49 -10.13
C TYR A 314 6.97 -2.02 -11.45
N SER A 315 6.84 -0.70 -11.69
CA SER A 315 6.29 -0.20 -12.96
C SER A 315 7.37 0.12 -13.98
N LEU A 316 8.53 0.61 -13.54
CA LEU A 316 9.57 1.11 -14.45
C LEU A 316 10.77 0.16 -14.59
N ASN A 317 10.80 -0.94 -13.82
CA ASN A 317 11.90 -1.91 -13.78
C ASN A 317 13.27 -1.27 -13.47
N MET A 318 13.29 -0.14 -12.77
CA MET A 318 14.48 0.63 -12.38
C MET A 318 14.96 0.19 -11.00
N THR A 319 15.30 -1.09 -10.85
CA THR A 319 15.66 -1.71 -9.56
C THR A 319 16.85 -1.02 -8.86
N GLU A 320 17.87 -0.59 -9.62
CA GLU A 320 19.00 0.13 -9.04
C GLU A 320 18.58 1.51 -8.48
N ALA A 321 17.75 2.25 -9.22
CA ALA A 321 17.24 3.55 -8.78
C ALA A 321 16.35 3.41 -7.54
N ALA A 322 15.50 2.37 -7.48
CA ALA A 322 14.72 2.05 -6.29
C ALA A 322 15.63 1.79 -5.07
N GLY A 323 16.70 1.00 -5.24
CA GLY A 323 17.67 0.74 -4.18
C GLY A 323 18.40 1.99 -3.70
N ARG A 324 18.63 2.98 -4.57
CA ARG A 324 19.19 4.29 -4.17
C ARG A 324 18.25 5.08 -3.27
N VAL A 325 16.95 5.08 -3.57
CA VAL A 325 15.92 5.73 -2.73
C VAL A 325 15.84 5.04 -1.36
N GLU A 326 15.75 3.71 -1.35
CA GLU A 326 15.73 2.91 -0.11
C GLU A 326 16.98 3.19 0.75
N GLY A 327 18.16 3.19 0.13
CA GLY A 327 19.43 3.48 0.81
C GLY A 327 19.53 4.92 1.31
N ALA A 328 18.97 5.90 0.59
CA ALA A 328 18.95 7.29 1.04
C ALA A 328 18.07 7.46 2.29
N VAL A 329 16.87 6.87 2.30
CA VAL A 329 16.00 6.85 3.48
C VAL A 329 16.71 6.18 4.66
N GLN A 330 17.37 5.04 4.43
CA GLN A 330 18.14 4.36 5.48
C GLN A 330 19.23 5.27 6.06
N ARG A 331 20.05 5.93 5.24
CA ARG A 331 21.12 6.83 5.71
C ARG A 331 20.58 8.01 6.49
N VAL A 332 19.47 8.63 6.05
CA VAL A 332 18.80 9.71 6.79
C VAL A 332 18.38 9.23 8.18
N LEU A 333 17.83 8.02 8.29
CA LEU A 333 17.47 7.44 9.58
C LEU A 333 18.69 7.07 10.44
N GLU A 334 19.79 6.59 9.85
CA GLU A 334 21.07 6.33 10.56
C GLU A 334 21.67 7.62 11.15
N GLN A 335 21.46 8.76 10.49
CA GLN A 335 21.89 10.08 10.97
C GLN A 335 20.99 10.65 12.10
N GLY A 336 20.03 9.88 12.62
CA GLY A 336 19.15 10.30 13.70
C GLY A 336 18.09 11.34 13.28
N ARG A 337 17.84 11.52 11.98
CA ARG A 337 16.80 12.43 11.47
C ARG A 337 15.43 11.79 11.66
N ARG A 338 14.50 12.48 12.33
CA ARG A 338 13.18 11.95 12.69
C ARG A 338 12.09 13.00 12.48
N THR A 339 10.95 12.61 11.91
CA THR A 339 9.69 13.34 12.03
C THR A 339 9.00 12.98 13.36
N GLY A 340 7.96 13.72 13.73
CA GLY A 340 7.38 13.61 15.08
C GLY A 340 6.85 12.22 15.44
N ASP A 341 6.37 11.46 14.46
CA ASP A 341 5.82 10.10 14.62
C ASP A 341 6.88 9.02 14.92
N ILE A 342 8.14 9.27 14.57
CA ILE A 342 9.26 8.33 14.76
C ILE A 342 10.36 8.88 15.69
N ALA A 343 10.19 10.09 16.23
CA ALA A 343 11.11 10.69 17.17
C ALA A 343 10.87 10.19 18.59
N ARG A 344 11.95 9.93 19.32
CA ARG A 344 11.90 9.64 20.76
C ARG A 344 11.78 10.95 21.56
N PRO A 345 11.27 10.89 22.80
CA PRO A 345 11.31 12.04 23.69
C PRO A 345 12.74 12.62 23.81
N GLY A 346 12.88 13.91 23.49
CA GLY A 346 14.16 14.63 23.54
C GLY A 346 14.98 14.61 22.25
N GLU A 347 14.58 13.86 21.22
CA GLU A 347 15.22 13.93 19.89
C GLU A 347 14.79 15.18 19.11
N LYS A 348 15.64 15.64 18.20
CA LYS A 348 15.29 16.72 17.27
C LYS A 348 14.22 16.22 16.31
N VAL A 349 13.07 16.89 16.31
CA VAL A 349 11.98 16.63 15.37
C VAL A 349 12.14 17.53 14.14
N LEU A 350 12.04 16.93 12.96
CA LEU A 350 12.05 17.61 11.66
C LEU A 350 10.62 17.77 11.13
N GLY A 351 10.40 18.80 10.32
CA GLY A 351 9.19 18.94 9.53
C GLY A 351 9.21 18.09 8.24
N THR A 352 8.07 18.00 7.56
CA THR A 352 7.87 17.22 6.32
C THR A 352 8.93 17.57 5.27
N ARG A 353 9.07 18.87 4.97
CA ARG A 353 9.98 19.36 3.94
C ARG A 353 11.45 19.17 4.33
N GLU A 354 11.80 19.42 5.59
CA GLU A 354 13.18 19.23 6.08
C GLU A 354 13.61 17.76 5.96
N MET A 355 12.71 16.82 6.25
CA MET A 355 12.96 15.39 6.02
C MET A 355 13.17 15.07 4.53
N GLY A 356 12.32 15.61 3.64
CA GLY A 356 12.46 15.44 2.20
C GLY A 356 13.78 16.04 1.66
N ASP A 357 14.19 17.21 2.17
CA ASP A 357 15.48 17.84 1.84
C ASP A 357 16.66 16.92 2.17
N HIS A 358 16.63 16.26 3.33
CA HIS A 358 17.68 15.31 3.73
C HIS A 358 17.74 14.10 2.80
N VAL A 359 16.59 13.53 2.40
CA VAL A 359 16.58 12.38 1.47
C VAL A 359 17.10 12.79 0.09
N VAL A 360 16.68 13.95 -0.43
CA VAL A 360 17.18 14.47 -1.72
C VAL A 360 18.69 14.71 -1.65
N HIS A 361 19.19 15.25 -0.54
CA HIS A 361 20.63 15.46 -0.34
C HIS A 361 21.42 14.13 -0.40
N GLU A 362 20.94 13.09 0.29
CA GLU A 362 21.54 11.74 0.25
C GLU A 362 21.45 11.06 -1.13
N LEU A 363 20.58 11.57 -2.01
CA LEU A 363 20.48 11.14 -3.40
C LEU A 363 21.32 11.98 -4.36
N GLU A 364 21.81 13.15 -3.97
CA GLU A 364 22.64 14.04 -4.81
C GLU A 364 24.12 14.00 -4.43
N GLY A 365 24.45 13.67 -3.18
CA GLY A 365 25.77 13.25 -2.71
C GLY A 365 26.10 11.85 -3.20
#